data_AF-A0A845XBJ9-F1
#
_entry.id   AF-A0A845XBJ9-F1
#
_cell.length_a   1.000
_cell.length_b   1.000
_cell.length_c   1.000
_cell.angle_alpha   90.00
_cell.angle_beta   90.00
_cell.angle_gamma   90.00
#
_symmetry.space_group_name_H-M   'P 1'
#
loop_
_entity.id
_entity.type
_entity.pdbx_description
1 polymer ?
#
loop_
_entity_poly.entity_id
_entity_poly.type
_entity_poly.pdbx_seq_one_letter_code
_entity_poly.pdbx_strand_id
1 'polypeptide(L)' 'MMTGLKTPSLHYLELITLFPPRPITNEQEYQATQAQINKILDQPHITVDDRAYLKILSLTICDYEEQTESLLKDLPHLSS' A
#
# COMPACT_ATOMS: atom_id res chain seq x y z
N MET A 1 31.57 -5.74 0.19
CA MET A 1 30.74 -5.56 -1.02
C MET A 1 29.32 -5.93 -0.64
N MET A 2 28.38 -4.99 -0.58
CA MET A 2 26.96 -5.33 -0.32
C MET A 2 26.32 -5.82 -1.63
N THR A 3 26.77 -6.98 -2.10
CA THR A 3 26.18 -7.66 -3.24
C THR A 3 24.77 -8.11 -2.83
N GLY A 4 23.75 -7.43 -3.35
CA GLY A 4 22.34 -7.73 -3.07
C GLY A 4 21.46 -6.50 -2.83
N LEU A 5 22.04 -5.33 -2.56
CA LEU A 5 21.27 -4.09 -2.49
C LEU A 5 21.03 -3.53 -3.89
N LYS A 6 19.76 -3.41 -4.28
CA LYS A 6 19.38 -2.61 -5.45
C LYS A 6 19.57 -1.14 -5.08
N THR A 7 20.42 -0.43 -5.81
CA THR A 7 20.38 1.03 -5.78
C THR A 7 18.99 1.46 -6.27
N PRO A 8 18.23 2.22 -5.48
CA PRO A 8 16.91 2.65 -5.92
C PRO A 8 17.07 3.55 -7.15
N SER A 9 16.23 3.33 -8.16
CA SER A 9 16.17 4.23 -9.31
C SER A 9 15.60 5.59 -8.88
N LEU A 10 15.86 6.62 -9.67
CA LEU A 10 15.28 7.95 -9.43
C LEU A 10 13.74 7.90 -9.44
N HIS A 11 13.17 7.16 -10.40
CA HIS A 11 11.72 6.95 -10.50
C HIS A 11 11.12 6.32 -9.23
N TYR A 12 11.78 5.28 -8.69
CA TYR A 12 11.33 4.65 -7.45
C TYR A 12 11.39 5.61 -6.25
N LEU A 13 12.43 6.45 -6.18
CA LEU A 13 12.53 7.48 -5.14
C LEU A 13 11.44 8.55 -5.29
N GLU A 14 11.09 8.93 -6.52
CA GLU A 14 9.99 9.87 -6.79
C GLU A 14 8.64 9.31 -6.31
N LEU A 15 8.34 8.04 -6.60
CA LEU A 15 7.12 7.37 -6.11
C LEU A 15 7.00 7.43 -4.58
N ILE A 16 8.07 7.05 -3.89
CA ILE A 16 8.12 7.05 -2.42
C ILE A 16 8.05 8.47 -1.85
N THR A 17 8.66 9.45 -2.51
CA THR A 17 8.66 10.83 -2.02
C THR A 17 7.30 11.49 -2.19
N LEU A 18 6.61 11.22 -3.31
CA LEU A 18 5.28 11.78 -3.61
C LEU A 18 4.18 11.17 -2.74
N PHE A 19 4.25 9.88 -2.47
CA PHE A 19 3.30 9.18 -1.60
C PHE A 19 4.07 8.16 -0.75
N PRO A 20 4.58 8.54 0.43
CA PRO A 20 5.40 7.64 1.23
C PRO A 20 4.56 6.50 1.79
N PRO A 21 4.96 5.23 1.58
CA PRO A 21 4.26 4.10 2.15
C PRO A 21 4.35 4.16 3.67
N ARG A 22 3.21 4.08 4.34
CA ARG A 22 3.09 4.11 5.79
C ARG A 22 1.91 3.24 6.24
N PRO A 23 1.90 2.75 7.48
CA PRO A 23 0.74 2.05 8.03
C PRO A 23 -0.52 2.92 7.91
N ILE A 24 -1.61 2.30 7.48
CA ILE A 24 -2.92 2.94 7.37
C ILE A 24 -3.60 2.84 8.74
N THR A 25 -4.10 3.97 9.25
CA THR A 25 -4.68 4.05 10.60
C THR A 25 -6.14 4.44 10.61
N ASN A 26 -6.68 4.82 9.45
CA ASN A 26 -8.05 5.27 9.30
C ASN A 26 -8.54 5.14 7.85
N GLU A 27 -9.85 5.28 7.69
CA GLU A 27 -10.55 5.12 6.42
C GLU A 27 -10.11 6.14 5.35
N GLN A 28 -9.78 7.37 5.73
CA GLN A 28 -9.32 8.38 4.77
C GLN A 28 -7.96 8.00 4.16
N GLU A 29 -7.05 7.46 4.98
CA GLU A 29 -5.76 6.94 4.51
C GLU A 29 -5.92 5.69 3.65
N TYR A 30 -6.88 4.83 3.99
CA TYR A 30 -7.23 3.65 3.19
C TYR A 30 -7.69 4.04 1.79
N GLN A 31 -8.63 4.98 1.69
CA GLN A 31 -9.13 5.50 0.41
C GLN A 31 -8.05 6.20 -0.40
N ALA A 32 -7.19 7.00 0.24
CA ALA A 32 -6.08 7.66 -0.44
C ALA A 32 -5.07 6.64 -1.01
N THR A 33 -4.78 5.58 -0.26
CA THR A 33 -3.86 4.52 -0.70
C THR A 33 -4.42 3.72 -1.87
N GLN A 34 -5.72 3.37 -1.83
CA GLN A 34 -6.40 2.74 -2.96
C GLN A 34 -6.42 3.63 -4.20
N ALA A 35 -6.70 4.92 -4.05
CA ALA A 35 -6.69 5.88 -5.16
C ALA A 35 -5.30 5.98 -5.81
N GLN A 36 -4.24 5.96 -4.99
CA GLN A 36 -2.87 5.96 -5.49
C GLN A 36 -2.52 4.67 -6.25
N ILE A 37 -2.95 3.50 -5.75
CA ILE A 37 -2.79 2.22 -6.44
C ILE A 37 -3.50 2.26 -7.80
N ASN A 38 -4.77 2.67 -7.83
CA ASN A 38 -5.57 2.74 -9.06
C ASN A 38 -4.91 3.67 -10.08
N LYS A 39 -4.44 4.85 -9.65
CA LYS A 39 -3.71 5.79 -10.51
C LYS A 39 -2.49 5.18 -11.20
N ILE A 40 -1.77 4.28 -10.53
CA ILE A 40 -0.60 3.59 -11.11
C ILE A 40 -1.05 2.45 -12.03
N LEU A 41 -2.09 1.70 -11.65
CA LEU A 41 -2.65 0.61 -12.46
C LEU A 41 -3.29 1.10 -13.76
N ASP A 42 -3.82 2.32 -13.78
CA ASP A 42 -4.41 2.95 -14.97
C ASP A 42 -3.36 3.41 -15.99
N GLN A 43 -2.06 3.34 -15.66
CA GLN A 43 -1.00 3.72 -16.59
C GLN A 43 -0.85 2.71 -17.72
N PRO A 44 -0.63 3.16 -18.97
CA PRO A 44 -0.50 2.27 -20.13
C PRO A 44 0.75 1.37 -20.06
N HIS A 45 1.75 1.76 -19.26
CA HIS A 45 2.97 0.99 -19.07
C HIS A 45 3.39 1.03 -17.60
N ILE A 46 3.35 -0.13 -16.95
CA ILE A 46 3.78 -0.30 -15.56
C ILE A 46 5.24 -0.81 -15.55
N THR A 47 6.14 -0.06 -14.93
CA THR A 47 7.56 -0.42 -14.83
C THR A 47 7.83 -1.46 -13.72
N VAL A 48 9.08 -1.92 -13.63
CA VAL A 48 9.52 -2.81 -12.52
C VAL A 48 9.42 -2.08 -11.18
N ASP A 49 9.75 -0.80 -11.16
CA ASP A 49 9.71 0.02 -9.95
C ASP A 49 8.27 0.31 -9.52
N ASP A 50 7.35 0.57 -10.46
CA ASP A 50 5.92 0.70 -10.17
C ASP A 50 5.37 -0.59 -9.55
N ARG A 51 5.72 -1.76 -10.10
CA ARG A 51 5.31 -3.05 -9.52
C ARG A 51 5.86 -3.27 -8.12
N ALA A 52 7.12 -2.92 -7.90
CA ALA A 52 7.75 -3.05 -6.58
C ALA A 52 7.06 -2.14 -5.55
N TYR A 53 6.75 -0.91 -5.95
CA TYR A 53 6.07 0.07 -5.12
C TYR A 53 4.61 -0.30 -4.86
N LEU A 54 3.86 -0.72 -5.88
CA LEU A 54 2.50 -1.24 -5.76
C LEU A 54 2.42 -2.38 -4.74
N LYS A 55 3.39 -3.31 -4.77
CA LYS A 55 3.45 -4.41 -3.81
C LYS A 55 3.54 -3.91 -2.37
N ILE A 56 4.29 -2.84 -2.12
CA ILE A 56 4.42 -2.25 -0.77
C ILE A 56 3.10 -1.60 -0.36
N LEU A 57 2.46 -0.83 -1.24
CA LEU A 57 1.16 -0.21 -0.93
C LEU A 57 0.08 -1.26 -0.66
N SER A 58 0.04 -2.35 -1.44
CA SER A 58 -0.90 -3.45 -1.21
C SER A 58 -0.72 -4.09 0.16
N LEU A 59 0.51 -4.23 0.67
CA LEU A 59 0.75 -4.74 2.02
C LEU A 59 0.13 -3.82 3.09
N THR A 60 0.24 -2.50 2.94
CA THR A 60 -0.36 -1.57 3.91
C THR A 60 -1.89 -1.64 3.93
N ILE A 61 -2.51 -1.94 2.79
CA ILE A 61 -3.95 -2.21 2.68
C ILE A 61 -4.32 -3.52 3.38
N CYS A 62 -3.62 -4.61 3.07
CA CYS A 62 -3.89 -5.91 3.68
C CYS A 62 -3.76 -5.82 5.21
N ASP A 63 -2.70 -5.17 5.72
CA ASP A 63 -2.49 -5.00 7.16
C ASP A 63 -3.67 -4.24 7.83
N TYR A 64 -4.23 -3.23 7.16
CA TYR A 64 -5.37 -2.46 7.68
C TYR A 64 -6.69 -3.24 7.61
N GLU A 65 -6.93 -3.96 6.51
CA GLU A 65 -8.11 -4.82 6.35
C GLU A 65 -8.13 -5.93 7.38
N GLU A 66 -7.00 -6.59 7.63
CA GLU A 66 -6.87 -7.63 8.67
C GLU A 66 -7.17 -7.10 10.08
N GLN A 67 -6.65 -5.91 10.42
CA GLN A 67 -6.94 -5.26 11.70
C GLN A 67 -8.43 -4.90 11.82
N THR A 68 -9.02 -4.36 10.76
CA THR A 68 -10.44 -3.96 10.73
C THR A 68 -11.34 -5.19 10.84
N GLU A 69 -11.03 -6.27 10.12
CA GLU A 69 -11.75 -7.53 10.22
C GLU A 69 -11.65 -8.13 11.62
N SER A 70 -10.47 -8.11 12.25
CA SER A 70 -10.30 -8.59 13.62
C SER A 70 -11.19 -7.81 14.58
N LEU A 71 -11.17 -6.48 14.50
CA LEU A 71 -12.03 -5.62 15.33
C LEU A 71 -13.52 -5.93 15.14
N LEU A 72 -13.96 -6.20 13.91
CA LEU A 72 -15.35 -6.58 13.62
C LEU A 72 -15.72 -7.96 14.18
N LYS A 73 -14.80 -8.93 14.16
CA LYS A 73 -15.01 -10.28 14.71
C LYS A 73 -15.05 -10.30 16.24
N ASP A 74 -14.32 -9.39 16.87
CA ASP A 74 -14.29 -9.26 18.34
C ASP A 74 -15.50 -8.50 18.92
N LEU A 75 -16.33 -7.88 18.08
CA LEU A 75 -17.61 -7.33 18.51
C LEU A 75 -18.57 -8.49 18.83
N PRO A 76 -19.21 -8.51 20.02
CA PRO A 76 -20.17 -9.55 20.34
C PRO A 76 -21.26 -9.54 19.28
N HIS A 77 -21.54 -10.71 18.70
CA HIS A 77 -22.64 -10.88 17.76
C HIS A 77 -23.89 -10.23 18.35
N LEU A 78 -24.29 -9.07 17.83
CA LEU A 78 -25.62 -8.52 18.01
C LEU A 78 -26.58 -9.43 17.24
N SER A 79 -26.77 -10.65 17.75
CA SER A 79 -27.88 -11.51 17.38
C SER A 79 -29.13 -10.87 17.97
N SER A 80 -29.84 -10.10 17.13
CA SER A 80 -31.28 -9.85 17.30
C SER A 80 -32.08 -11.07 16.84
#